data_AF-A0A6J1QG24-F1
#
_entry.id   AF-A0A6J1QG24-F1
#
_cell.length_a   1.000
_cell.length_b   1.000
_cell.length_c   1.000
_cell.angle_alpha   90.00
_cell.angle_beta   90.00
_cell.angle_gamma   90.00
#
_symmetry.space_group_name_H-M   'P 1'
#
loop_
_entity.id
_entity.type
_entity.pdbx_description
1 polymer ?
#
loop_
_entity_poly.entity_id
_entity_poly.type
_entity_poly.pdbx_seq_one_letter_code
_entity_poly.pdbx_strand_id
1 'polypeptide(L)'
;MAWDLLTNAEKARANWLMANHHGFRWKDGDVDYRLARSIIRRAVCDDLGERRETPGARIYVKELEKKRWLEEILGDAVRDVDATIETIDDEYDDIDRLEFLRADRAFRCGRHQRCCAMENVMKLRDWWNERRDCFSSINSTDQI
;
A
#
# COMPACT_ATOMS: atom_id res chain seq x y z
N MET A 1 3.91 -9.06 21.14
CA MET A 1 4.27 -8.82 22.56
C MET A 1 2.99 -8.48 23.29
N ALA A 2 2.70 -9.12 24.43
CA ALA A 2 1.46 -8.84 25.18
C ALA A 2 1.49 -7.40 25.76
N TRP A 3 0.33 -6.72 25.77
CA TRP A 3 0.22 -5.32 26.22
C TRP A 3 0.74 -5.11 27.64
N ASP A 4 0.51 -6.11 28.47
CA ASP A 4 0.91 -6.23 29.86
C ASP A 4 2.44 -6.24 30.03
N LEU A 5 3.18 -6.69 29.01
CA LEU A 5 4.65 -6.75 29.00
C LEU A 5 5.31 -5.43 28.55
N LEU A 6 4.55 -4.46 28.06
CA LEU A 6 5.10 -3.17 27.62
C LEU A 6 5.42 -2.27 28.82
N THR A 7 6.51 -1.51 28.70
CA THR A 7 6.85 -0.44 29.65
C THR A 7 5.84 0.71 29.56
N ASN A 8 5.78 1.56 30.59
CA ASN A 8 4.89 2.72 30.60
C ASN A 8 5.21 3.72 29.46
N ALA A 9 6.49 3.83 29.07
CA ALA A 9 6.90 4.69 27.96
C ALA A 9 6.44 4.14 26.61
N GLU A 10 6.54 2.83 26.39
CA GLU A 10 6.02 2.16 25.19
C GLU A 10 4.50 2.23 25.13
N LYS A 11 3.82 2.03 26.26
CA LYS A 11 2.36 2.21 26.38
C LYS A 11 1.94 3.65 26.07
N ALA A 12 2.68 4.65 26.56
CA ALA A 12 2.40 6.06 26.27
C ALA A 12 2.60 6.40 24.78
N ARG A 13 3.67 5.90 24.16
CA ARG A 13 3.92 6.05 22.72
C ARG A 13 2.88 5.32 21.87
N ALA A 14 2.52 4.10 22.24
CA ALA A 14 1.46 3.33 21.58
C ALA A 14 0.10 4.04 21.72
N ASN A 15 -0.25 4.53 22.92
CA ASN A 15 -1.46 5.32 23.14
C ASN A 15 -1.45 6.60 22.31
N TRP A 16 -0.32 7.31 22.24
CA TRP A 16 -0.18 8.50 21.41
C TRP A 16 -0.35 8.17 19.93
N LEU A 17 0.27 7.09 19.43
CA LEU A 17 0.12 6.61 18.05
C LEU A 17 -1.32 6.20 17.73
N MET A 18 -1.99 5.47 18.64
CA MET A 18 -3.39 5.07 18.48
C MET A 18 -4.32 6.29 18.44
N ALA A 19 -4.12 7.25 19.34
CA ALA A 19 -4.97 8.43 19.47
C ALA A 19 -4.76 9.48 18.38
N ASN A 20 -3.51 9.67 17.93
CA ASN A 20 -3.14 10.79 17.06
C ASN A 20 -2.77 10.39 15.64
N HIS A 21 -2.39 9.13 15.40
CA HIS A 21 -1.78 8.77 14.12
C HIS A 21 -2.69 7.86 13.27
N HIS A 22 -3.49 6.96 13.87
CA HIS A 22 -4.23 5.99 13.03
C HIS A 22 -5.61 5.52 13.49
N GLY A 23 -6.07 5.79 14.72
CA GLY A 23 -7.40 5.37 15.18
C GLY A 23 -7.62 3.84 15.27
N PHE A 24 -6.59 3.03 15.05
CA PHE A 24 -6.63 1.57 15.22
C PHE A 24 -6.49 1.19 16.69
N ARG A 25 -7.36 0.30 17.19
CA ARG A 25 -7.14 -0.37 18.47
C ARG A 25 -6.15 -1.52 18.24
N TRP A 26 -5.32 -1.82 19.23
CA TRP A 26 -4.37 -2.94 19.20
C TRP A 26 -4.98 -4.32 18.88
N LYS A 27 -6.32 -4.44 18.91
CA LYS A 27 -7.08 -5.68 18.68
C LYS A 27 -7.81 -5.73 17.32
N ASP A 28 -7.71 -4.68 16.51
CA ASP A 28 -8.47 -4.56 15.26
C ASP A 28 -7.87 -5.37 14.09
N GLY A 29 -6.74 -6.03 14.33
CA GLY A 29 -6.18 -7.09 13.51
C GLY A 29 -4.97 -7.69 14.24
N ASP A 30 -4.95 -9.00 14.44
CA ASP A 30 -3.83 -9.71 15.09
C ASP A 30 -3.17 -10.62 14.07
N VAL A 31 -2.56 -10.01 13.04
CA VAL A 31 -1.58 -10.71 12.23
C VAL A 31 -0.23 -10.37 12.82
N ASP A 32 0.44 -11.38 13.38
CA ASP A 32 1.81 -11.22 13.85
C ASP A 32 2.65 -10.56 12.75
N TYR A 33 3.44 -9.56 13.10
CA TYR A 33 4.15 -8.76 12.11
C TYR A 33 5.11 -9.62 11.25
N ARG A 34 5.68 -10.70 11.80
CA ARG A 34 6.49 -11.65 11.01
C ARG A 34 5.63 -12.40 10.00
N LEU A 35 4.42 -12.79 10.40
CA LEU A 35 3.45 -13.41 9.50
C LEU A 35 3.01 -12.41 8.41
N ALA A 36 2.74 -11.15 8.76
CA ALA A 36 2.42 -10.11 7.79
C ALA A 36 3.56 -9.91 6.78
N ARG A 37 4.82 -9.82 7.24
CA ARG A 37 6.00 -9.75 6.36
C ARG A 37 6.09 -10.93 5.42
N SER A 38 5.90 -12.15 5.94
CA SER A 38 5.93 -13.37 5.13
C SER A 38 4.81 -13.39 4.08
N ILE A 39 3.59 -13.01 4.44
CA ILE A 39 2.45 -12.93 3.52
C ILE A 39 2.72 -11.92 2.41
N ILE A 40 3.17 -10.70 2.77
CA ILE A 40 3.46 -9.64 1.79
C ILE A 40 4.56 -10.08 0.84
N ARG A 41 5.68 -10.58 1.38
CA ARG A 41 6.81 -11.04 0.57
C ARG A 41 6.38 -12.12 -0.42
N ARG A 42 5.61 -13.11 0.05
CA ARG A 42 5.12 -14.18 -0.80
C ARG A 42 4.13 -13.68 -1.85
N ALA A 43 3.17 -12.84 -1.47
CA ALA A 43 2.20 -12.29 -2.41
C ALA A 43 2.86 -11.47 -3.54
N VAL A 44 3.90 -10.70 -3.21
CA VAL A 44 4.65 -9.92 -4.21
C VAL A 44 5.55 -10.82 -5.05
N CYS A 45 6.37 -11.67 -4.43
CA CYS A 45 7.34 -12.49 -5.16
C CYS A 45 6.70 -13.62 -5.98
N ASP A 46 5.62 -14.25 -5.49
CA ASP A 46 4.95 -15.32 -6.22
C ASP A 46 4.20 -14.77 -7.45
N ASP A 47 3.47 -13.64 -7.32
CA ASP A 47 2.79 -13.00 -8.45
C ASP A 47 3.80 -12.56 -9.54
N LEU A 48 4.95 -12.03 -9.13
CA LEU A 48 6.03 -11.64 -10.03
C LEU A 48 6.76 -12.84 -10.67
N GLY A 49 6.95 -13.91 -9.91
CA GLY A 49 7.59 -15.14 -10.38
C GLY A 49 6.73 -15.92 -11.39
N GLU A 50 5.40 -15.86 -11.24
CA GLU A 50 4.44 -16.42 -12.21
C GLU A 50 4.35 -15.56 -13.48
N ARG A 51 4.48 -14.22 -13.36
CA ARG A 51 4.54 -13.27 -14.49
C ARG A 51 5.92 -13.22 -15.17
N ARG A 52 6.58 -14.39 -15.34
CA ARG A 52 7.90 -14.59 -15.97
C ARG A 52 8.08 -13.99 -17.38
N GLU A 53 7.04 -13.38 -17.95
CA GLU A 53 7.00 -12.77 -19.28
C GLU A 53 7.26 -11.25 -19.29
N THR A 54 7.28 -10.56 -18.13
CA THR A 54 7.56 -9.12 -18.05
C THR A 54 8.78 -8.82 -17.19
N PRO A 55 10.00 -8.84 -17.75
CA PRO A 55 11.20 -8.30 -17.10
C PRO A 55 10.97 -6.85 -16.68
N GLY A 56 11.49 -6.44 -15.52
CA GLY A 56 11.39 -5.07 -15.01
C GLY A 56 10.00 -4.68 -14.49
N ALA A 57 9.33 -5.56 -13.75
CA ALA A 57 8.02 -5.25 -13.15
C ALA A 57 8.13 -4.08 -12.16
N ARG A 58 7.20 -3.13 -12.22
CA ARG A 58 7.18 -1.96 -11.32
C ARG A 58 6.08 -2.08 -10.28
N ILE A 59 6.47 -1.91 -9.03
CA ILE A 59 5.56 -1.86 -7.88
C ILE A 59 5.45 -0.41 -7.43
N TYR A 60 4.25 0.13 -7.51
CA TYR A 60 3.96 1.49 -7.07
C TYR A 60 3.49 1.52 -5.62
N VAL A 61 4.10 2.39 -4.82
CA VAL A 61 3.68 2.69 -3.46
C VAL A 61 3.56 4.20 -3.26
N LYS A 62 2.73 4.61 -2.32
CA LYS A 62 2.58 6.04 -1.99
C LYS A 62 3.44 6.44 -0.82
N GLU A 63 4.16 7.54 -0.94
CA GLU A 63 5.13 8.09 0.01
C GLU A 63 6.42 7.27 0.15
N LEU A 64 7.53 7.98 0.38
CA LEU A 64 8.88 7.42 0.49
C LEU A 64 9.02 6.49 1.70
N GLU A 65 8.34 6.78 2.81
CA GLU A 65 8.36 5.95 4.01
C GLU A 65 7.80 4.56 3.73
N LYS A 66 6.74 4.45 2.91
CA LYS A 66 6.15 3.17 2.53
C LYS A 66 7.05 2.40 1.56
N LYS A 67 7.73 3.11 0.65
CA LYS A 67 8.77 2.51 -0.22
C LYS A 67 9.87 1.86 0.62
N ARG A 68 10.48 2.61 1.53
CA ARG A 68 11.54 2.09 2.42
C ARG A 68 11.06 0.91 3.27
N TRP A 69 9.84 1.00 3.79
CA TRP A 69 9.25 -0.09 4.57
C TRP A 69 9.06 -1.36 3.74
N LEU A 70 8.56 -1.24 2.49
CA LEU A 70 8.36 -2.38 1.61
C LEU A 70 9.70 -2.97 1.14
N GLU A 71 10.68 -2.13 0.82
CA GLU A 71 12.05 -2.54 0.50
C GLU A 71 12.66 -3.38 1.64
N GLU A 72 12.48 -2.97 2.90
CA GLU A 72 12.94 -3.73 4.06
C GLU A 72 12.28 -5.11 4.17
N ILE A 73 10.98 -5.21 3.85
CA ILE A 73 10.22 -6.48 3.92
C ILE A 73 10.66 -7.45 2.82
N LEU A 74 10.82 -6.94 1.61
CA LEU A 74 11.15 -7.75 0.45
C LEU A 74 12.64 -8.10 0.43
N GLY A 75 13.50 -7.21 0.94
CA GLY A 75 14.95 -7.40 0.94
C GLY A 75 15.47 -7.74 -0.45
N ASP A 76 16.39 -8.71 -0.53
CA ASP A 76 16.98 -9.13 -1.81
C ASP A 76 15.99 -9.85 -2.74
N ALA A 77 14.81 -10.29 -2.25
CA ALA A 77 13.87 -11.05 -3.07
C ALA A 77 13.31 -10.26 -4.26
N VAL A 78 13.25 -8.93 -4.14
CA VAL A 78 12.85 -8.04 -5.25
C VAL A 78 13.86 -8.08 -6.40
N ARG A 79 15.14 -8.28 -6.09
CA ARG A 79 16.20 -8.41 -7.11
C ARG A 79 16.13 -9.75 -7.81
N ASP A 80 15.76 -10.81 -7.08
CA ASP A 80 15.60 -12.16 -7.64
C ASP A 80 14.44 -12.26 -8.64
N VAL A 81 13.43 -11.39 -8.50
CA VAL A 81 12.25 -11.32 -9.39
C VAL A 81 12.29 -10.16 -10.39
N ASP A 82 13.45 -9.50 -10.54
CA ASP A 82 13.66 -8.37 -11.47
C ASP A 82 12.56 -7.30 -11.40
N ALA A 83 12.24 -6.86 -10.18
CA ALA A 83 11.26 -5.81 -9.94
C ALA A 83 11.88 -4.55 -9.34
N THR A 84 11.23 -3.41 -9.56
CA THR A 84 11.59 -2.14 -8.90
C THR A 84 10.40 -1.61 -8.11
N ILE A 85 10.70 -0.96 -6.99
CA ILE A 85 9.69 -0.32 -6.15
C ILE A 85 9.84 1.18 -6.35
N GLU A 86 8.80 1.83 -6.83
CA GLU A 86 8.79 3.26 -7.08
C GLU A 86 7.71 3.96 -6.28
N THR A 87 7.96 5.24 -5.97
CA THR A 87 6.90 6.06 -5.40
C THR A 87 6.04 6.58 -6.54
N ILE A 88 4.73 6.44 -6.38
CA ILE A 88 3.77 6.97 -7.34
C ILE A 88 3.77 8.50 -7.36
N ASP A 89 4.16 9.12 -6.25
CA ASP A 89 4.23 10.57 -6.08
C ASP A 89 5.40 11.18 -6.90
N ASP A 90 6.46 10.42 -7.16
CA ASP A 90 7.59 10.88 -8.01
C ASP A 90 7.29 10.76 -9.51
N GLU A 91 6.45 9.79 -9.92
CA GLU A 91 6.15 9.56 -11.35
C GLU A 91 4.88 10.29 -11.82
N TYR A 92 3.98 10.62 -10.90
CA TYR A 92 2.69 11.25 -11.19
C TYR A 92 2.45 12.48 -10.32
N ASP A 93 2.90 13.65 -10.80
CA ASP A 93 2.77 14.92 -10.07
C ASP A 93 1.32 15.33 -9.74
N ASP A 94 0.35 14.80 -10.49
CA ASP A 94 -1.08 15.09 -10.32
C ASP A 94 -1.82 14.07 -9.45
N ILE A 95 -1.11 13.11 -8.85
CA ILE A 95 -1.74 12.23 -7.87
C ILE A 95 -2.01 12.98 -6.56
N ASP A 96 -3.29 13.08 -6.23
CA ASP A 96 -3.71 13.73 -4.99
C ASP A 96 -3.28 12.95 -3.73
N ARG A 97 -3.36 13.61 -2.57
CA ARG A 97 -3.18 12.94 -1.27
C ARG A 97 -4.27 11.87 -1.10
N LEU A 98 -3.96 10.76 -0.41
CA LEU A 98 -4.91 9.64 -0.20
C LEU A 98 -6.26 10.08 0.38
N GLU A 99 -6.24 11.11 1.24
CA GLU A 99 -7.43 11.67 1.84
C GLU A 99 -8.40 12.28 0.80
N PHE A 100 -7.87 12.79 -0.32
CA PHE A 100 -8.64 13.45 -1.38
C PHE A 100 -8.94 12.56 -2.58
N LEU A 101 -8.24 11.43 -2.74
CA LEU A 101 -8.57 10.46 -3.77
C LEU A 101 -10.01 9.94 -3.59
N ARG A 102 -10.76 9.91 -4.69
CA ARG A 102 -12.10 9.34 -4.75
C ARG A 102 -11.99 7.82 -4.84
N ALA A 103 -12.96 7.13 -4.25
CA ALA A 103 -13.17 5.70 -4.48
C ALA A 103 -14.63 5.52 -4.87
N ASP A 104 -14.83 5.07 -6.10
CA ASP A 104 -16.14 4.99 -6.75
C ASP A 104 -17.01 3.93 -6.05
N ARG A 105 -16.35 2.92 -5.48
CA ARG A 105 -16.95 1.87 -4.65
C ARG A 105 -16.05 1.48 -3.48
N ALA A 106 -15.65 2.45 -2.65
CA ALA A 106 -14.88 2.15 -1.45
C ALA A 106 -15.58 1.05 -0.64
N PHE A 107 -14.93 -0.11 -0.53
CA PHE A 107 -15.26 -1.10 0.48
C PHE A 107 -15.04 -0.44 1.84
N ARG A 108 -16.08 0.20 2.36
CA ARG A 108 -16.05 0.80 3.69
C ARG A 108 -16.06 -0.34 4.67
N CYS A 109 -14.88 -0.63 5.25
CA CYS A 109 -14.83 -1.47 6.43
C CYS A 109 -15.73 -0.80 7.48
N GLY A 110 -16.85 -1.44 7.85
CA GLY A 110 -17.81 -0.87 8.80
C GLY A 110 -17.21 -0.50 10.17
N ARG A 111 -15.99 -0.99 10.46
CA ARG A 111 -15.21 -0.69 11.66
C ARG A 111 -14.26 0.52 11.55
N HIS A 112 -13.81 0.89 10.34
CA HIS A 112 -12.67 1.82 10.17
C HIS A 112 -13.05 3.05 9.32
N GLN A 113 -14.04 3.82 9.77
CA GLN A 113 -14.66 4.91 8.98
C GLN A 113 -13.73 6.07 8.59
N ARG A 114 -12.51 6.18 9.16
CA ARG A 114 -11.57 7.29 8.88
C ARG A 114 -10.20 6.86 8.37
N CYS A 115 -9.77 5.62 8.62
CA CYS A 115 -8.41 5.16 8.32
C CYS A 115 -8.41 3.72 7.80
N CYS A 116 -9.26 3.38 6.84
CA CYS A 116 -9.33 2.02 6.32
C CYS A 116 -8.21 1.76 5.29
N ALA A 117 -7.29 0.85 5.61
CA ALA A 117 -6.24 0.44 4.66
C ALA A 117 -6.82 -0.08 3.34
N MET A 118 -7.92 -0.84 3.40
CA MET A 118 -8.62 -1.33 2.20
C MET A 118 -9.21 -0.18 1.37
N GLU A 119 -9.79 0.84 2.03
CA GLU A 119 -10.27 2.03 1.32
C GLU A 119 -9.14 2.75 0.59
N ASN A 120 -7.97 2.90 1.23
CA ASN A 120 -6.80 3.51 0.58
C ASN A 120 -6.35 2.73 -0.65
N VAL A 121 -6.34 1.39 -0.58
CA VAL A 121 -6.01 0.53 -1.73
C VAL A 121 -7.04 0.71 -2.85
N MET A 122 -8.33 0.76 -2.51
CA MET A 122 -9.39 0.96 -3.50
C MET A 122 -9.31 2.33 -4.18
N LYS A 123 -9.02 3.39 -3.41
CA LYS A 123 -8.79 4.74 -3.94
C LYS A 123 -7.65 4.78 -4.95
N LEU A 124 -6.51 4.16 -4.63
CA LEU A 124 -5.37 4.08 -5.55
C LEU A 124 -5.69 3.28 -6.81
N ARG A 125 -6.40 2.15 -6.66
CA ARG A 125 -6.83 1.34 -7.81
C ARG A 125 -7.78 2.11 -8.72
N ASP A 126 -8.78 2.78 -8.15
CA ASP A 126 -9.79 3.51 -8.90
C ASP A 126 -9.14 4.69 -9.64
N TRP A 127 -8.27 5.47 -8.96
CA TRP A 127 -7.45 6.51 -9.59
C TRP A 127 -6.61 5.98 -10.76
N TRP A 128 -5.95 4.82 -10.58
CA TRP A 128 -5.15 4.20 -11.64
C TRP A 128 -6.00 3.79 -12.84
N ASN A 129 -7.18 3.22 -12.61
CA ASN A 129 -8.08 2.79 -13.68
C ASN A 129 -8.64 3.99 -14.46
N GLU A 130 -9.10 5.05 -13.77
CA GLU A 130 -9.54 6.29 -14.42
C GLU A 130 -8.46 6.85 -15.36
N ARG A 131 -7.21 6.80 -14.90
CA ARG A 131 -6.07 7.29 -15.68
C ARG A 131 -5.77 6.39 -16.89
N ARG A 132 -5.82 5.07 -16.73
CA ARG A 132 -5.67 4.11 -17.84
C ARG A 132 -6.76 4.30 -18.89
N ASP A 133 -8.00 4.51 -18.47
CA ASP A 133 -9.12 4.73 -19.37
C ASP A 133 -8.94 6.05 -20.14
N CYS A 134 -8.47 7.11 -19.48
CA CYS A 134 -8.06 8.36 -20.14
C CYS A 134 -6.95 8.13 -21.19
N PHE A 135 -5.88 7.38 -20.87
CA PHE A 135 -4.82 7.08 -21.84
C PHE A 135 -5.31 6.24 -23.02
N SER A 136 -6.21 5.28 -22.79
CA SER A 136 -6.81 4.49 -23.86
C SER A 136 -7.71 5.31 -24.78
N SER A 137 -8.36 6.35 -24.22
CA SER A 137 -9.21 7.27 -24.97
C SER A 137 -8.39 8.24 -25.84
N ILE A 138 -7.26 8.75 -25.32
CA ILE A 138 -6.36 9.66 -26.06
C ILE A 138 -5.70 8.96 -27.26
N ASN A 139 -5.23 7.72 -27.08
CA ASN A 139 -4.64 6.94 -28.18
C ASN A 139 -5.65 6.56 -29.28
N SER A 140 -6.96 6.65 -29.00
CA SER A 140 -8.01 6.40 -29.99
C SER A 140 -8.36 7.64 -30.82
N THR A 141 -8.05 8.84 -30.32
CA THR A 141 -8.31 10.11 -31.02
C THR A 141 -7.21 10.55 -31.97
N ASP A 142 -6.01 9.96 -31.90
CA ASP A 142 -4.88 10.25 -32.79
C ASP A 142 -4.87 9.39 -34.08
N GLN A 143 -5.97 8.69 -34.41
CA GLN A 143 -6.12 7.87 -35.62
C GLN A 143 -7.13 8.43 -36.65
N ILE A 144 -7.37 9.74 -36.71
CA ILE A 144 -8.21 10.38 -37.75
C ILE A 144 -7.38 11.32 -38.61
#